data_AF-C7GH80-F1
#
_entry.id   AF-C7GH80-F1
#
_cell.length_a   1.000
_cell.length_b   1.000
_cell.length_c   1.000
_cell.angle_alpha   90.00
_cell.angle_beta   90.00
_cell.angle_gamma   90.00
#
_symmetry.space_group_name_H-M   'P 1'
#
loop_
_entity.id
_entity.type
_entity.pdbx_description
1 polymer ?
#
loop_
_entity_poly.entity_id
_entity_poly.type
_entity_poly.pdbx_seq_one_letter_code
_entity_poly.pdbx_strand_id
1 'polypeptide(L)'
;AVNKLDWQAQKAEQARIRKIENSLKKIEDEIAALEEEISAIDEECAKPENAVNSAKLNELAARQQECRERLETCYETWEDLSMQLDGAKDS
;
A
#
# COMPACT_ATOMS: atom_id res chain seq x y z
N ALA A 1 5.27 17.00 38.14
CA ALA A 1 5.65 15.58 38.27
C ALA A 1 4.75 14.79 37.32
N VAL A 2 5.32 14.09 36.34
CA VAL A 2 4.57 13.18 35.46
C VAL A 2 3.95 12.11 36.35
N ASN A 3 2.62 12.04 36.42
CA ASN A 3 1.93 11.10 37.30
C ASN A 3 1.89 9.69 36.68
N LYS A 4 1.57 8.67 37.47
CA LYS A 4 1.50 7.27 37.00
C LYS A 4 0.54 7.09 35.79
N LEU A 5 -0.46 7.96 35.66
CA LEU A 5 -1.42 7.95 34.57
C LEU A 5 -0.82 8.51 33.26
N ASP A 6 0.05 9.52 33.37
CA ASP A 6 0.64 10.19 32.21
C ASP A 6 1.65 9.28 31.48
N TRP A 7 2.47 8.52 32.20
CA TRP A 7 3.42 7.60 31.53
C TRP A 7 2.72 6.41 30.86
N GLN A 8 1.58 5.96 31.40
CA GLN A 8 0.79 4.89 30.76
C GLN A 8 0.17 5.38 29.47
N ALA A 9 -0.38 6.61 29.46
CA ALA A 9 -0.91 7.26 28.27
C ALA A 9 0.18 7.45 27.21
N GLN A 10 1.35 7.97 27.59
CA GLN A 10 2.47 8.17 26.65
C GLN A 10 2.96 6.85 26.04
N LYS A 11 3.03 5.77 26.83
CA LYS A 11 3.44 4.46 26.33
C LYS A 11 2.41 3.86 25.38
N ALA A 12 1.12 4.04 25.66
CA ALA A 12 0.05 3.60 24.79
C ALA A 12 0.09 4.34 23.44
N GLU A 13 0.31 5.66 23.47
CA GLU A 13 0.40 6.46 22.25
C GLU A 13 1.62 6.10 21.41
N GLN A 14 2.78 5.90 22.03
CA GLN A 14 3.97 5.42 21.32
C GLN A 14 3.74 4.04 20.68
N ALA A 15 3.01 3.14 21.36
CA ALA A 15 2.66 1.84 20.79
C ALA A 15 1.71 1.97 19.59
N ARG A 16 0.76 2.91 19.65
CA ARG A 16 -0.14 3.24 18.54
C ARG A 16 0.62 3.77 17.33
N ILE A 17 1.51 4.74 17.53
CA ILE A 17 2.37 5.31 16.47
C ILE A 17 3.18 4.21 15.79
N ARG A 18 3.87 3.35 16.56
CA ARG A 18 4.65 2.23 16.00
C ARG A 18 3.78 1.27 15.19
N LYS A 19 2.52 1.05 15.60
CA LYS A 19 1.60 0.20 14.84
C LYS A 19 1.26 0.83 13.49
N ILE A 20 1.02 2.14 13.45
CA ILE A 20 0.74 2.87 12.21
C ILE A 20 1.95 2.86 11.29
N GLU A 21 3.15 3.18 11.78
CA GLU A 21 4.39 3.16 11.00
C GLU A 21 4.67 1.76 10.39
N ASN A 22 4.44 0.69 11.17
CA ASN A 22 4.60 -0.66 10.66
C ASN A 22 3.54 -1.03 9.61
N SER A 23 2.31 -0.51 9.73
CA SER A 23 1.28 -0.71 8.73
C SER A 23 1.61 0.06 7.45
N LEU A 24 2.04 1.33 7.56
CA LEU A 24 2.48 2.15 6.43
C LEU A 24 3.56 1.43 5.63
N LYS A 25 4.61 0.95 6.31
CA LYS A 25 5.68 0.20 5.64
C LYS A 25 5.17 -0.99 4.83
N LYS A 26 4.21 -1.75 5.38
CA LYS A 26 3.63 -2.90 4.66
C LYS A 26 2.83 -2.48 3.44
N ILE A 27 2.08 -1.38 3.55
CA ILE A 27 1.30 -0.85 2.43
C ILE A 27 2.23 -0.28 1.37
N GLU A 28 3.32 0.39 1.74
CA GLU A 28 4.36 0.86 0.82
C GLU A 28 5.03 -0.31 0.08
N ASP A 29 5.37 -1.39 0.79
CA ASP A 29 5.91 -2.62 0.19
C ASP A 29 4.90 -3.26 -0.79
N GLU A 30 3.60 -3.25 -0.47
CA GLU A 30 2.54 -3.79 -1.34
C GLU A 30 2.29 -2.91 -2.57
N ILE A 31 2.30 -1.58 -2.42
CA ILE A 31 2.21 -0.61 -3.52
C ILE A 31 3.35 -0.85 -4.51
N ALA A 32 4.59 -0.92 -4.03
CA ALA A 32 5.76 -1.14 -4.88
C ALA A 32 5.68 -2.46 -5.66
N ALA A 33 5.22 -3.53 -5.00
CA ALA A 33 5.04 -4.84 -5.65
C ALA A 33 3.94 -4.81 -6.72
N LEU A 34 2.82 -4.13 -6.47
CA LEU A 34 1.72 -3.99 -7.44
C LEU A 34 2.12 -3.11 -8.64
N GLU A 35 2.87 -2.04 -8.41
CA GLU A 35 3.43 -1.20 -9.48
C GLU A 35 4.40 -1.99 -10.37
N GLU A 36 5.28 -2.80 -9.76
CA GLU A 36 6.19 -3.69 -10.49
C GLU A 36 5.43 -4.74 -11.30
N GLU A 37 4.38 -5.35 -10.73
CA GLU A 37 3.55 -6.34 -11.44
C GLU A 37 2.81 -5.71 -12.63
N ILE A 38 2.24 -4.51 -12.47
CA ILE A 38 1.58 -3.78 -13.56
C ILE A 38 2.57 -3.48 -14.68
N SER A 39 3.78 -3.01 -14.34
CA SER A 39 4.83 -2.73 -15.32
C SER A 39 5.26 -4.00 -16.06
N ALA A 40 5.43 -5.12 -15.34
CA ALA A 40 5.77 -6.40 -15.93
C ALA A 40 4.67 -6.92 -16.88
N ILE A 41 3.40 -6.69 -16.55
CA ILE A 41 2.27 -7.01 -17.43
C ILE A 41 2.28 -6.12 -18.68
N ASP A 42 2.56 -4.83 -18.55
CA ASP A 42 2.67 -3.91 -19.70
C ASP A 42 3.79 -4.35 -20.65
N GLU A 43 4.95 -4.75 -20.11
CA GLU A 43 6.05 -5.31 -20.90
C GLU A 43 5.66 -6.63 -21.61
N GLU A 44 4.95 -7.52 -20.90
CA GLU A 44 4.48 -8.78 -21.46
C GLU A 44 3.45 -8.56 -22.59
N CYS A 45 2.55 -7.58 -22.45
CA CYS A 45 1.59 -7.18 -23.48
C CYS A 45 2.28 -6.60 -24.73
N ALA A 46 3.43 -5.92 -24.56
CA ALA A 46 4.19 -5.34 -25.67
C ALA A 46 4.97 -6.40 -26.49
N LYS A 47 5.11 -7.63 -25.99
CA LYS A 47 5.80 -8.70 -26.72
C LYS A 47 5.05 -9.09 -28.00
N PRO A 48 5.72 -9.15 -29.18
CA PRO A 48 5.07 -9.46 -30.45
C PRO A 48 4.28 -10.78 -30.45
N GLU A 49 4.77 -11.81 -29.76
CA GLU A 49 4.13 -13.11 -29.60
C GLU A 49 2.80 -13.05 -28.83
N ASN A 50 2.68 -12.10 -27.89
CA ASN A 50 1.47 -11.88 -27.10
C ASN A 50 0.53 -10.90 -27.79
N ALA A 51 1.06 -9.92 -28.51
CA ALA A 51 0.28 -8.91 -29.25
C ALA A 51 -0.69 -9.53 -30.28
N VAL A 52 -0.37 -10.71 -30.80
CA VAL A 52 -1.23 -11.48 -31.72
C VAL A 52 -2.10 -12.54 -31.02
N ASN A 53 -1.94 -12.72 -29.72
CA ASN A 53 -2.65 -13.72 -28.92
C ASN A 53 -3.74 -13.06 -28.05
N SER A 54 -4.94 -12.94 -28.62
CA SER A 54 -6.07 -12.28 -27.96
C SER A 54 -6.48 -12.92 -26.63
N ALA A 55 -6.39 -14.26 -26.49
CA ALA A 55 -6.68 -14.94 -25.24
C ALA A 55 -5.67 -14.53 -24.15
N LYS A 56 -4.38 -14.52 -24.48
CA LYS A 56 -3.32 -14.11 -23.56
C LYS A 56 -3.45 -12.64 -23.16
N LEU A 57 -3.76 -11.75 -24.10
CA LEU A 57 -3.99 -10.33 -23.81
C LEU A 57 -5.17 -10.10 -22.88
N ASN A 58 -6.26 -10.86 -23.04
CA ASN A 58 -7.40 -10.77 -22.13
C ASN A 58 -7.04 -11.23 -20.71
N GLU A 59 -6.25 -12.30 -20.57
CA GLU A 59 -5.76 -12.75 -19.26
C GLU A 59 -4.86 -11.69 -18.61
N LEU A 60 -3.94 -11.09 -19.37
CA LEU A 60 -3.04 -10.04 -18.89
C LEU A 60 -3.82 -8.78 -18.50
N ALA A 61 -4.79 -8.37 -19.30
CA ALA A 61 -5.64 -7.21 -19.00
C ALA A 61 -6.47 -7.42 -17.73
N ALA A 62 -7.03 -8.61 -17.53
CA ALA A 62 -7.79 -8.93 -16.31
C ALA A 62 -6.90 -8.87 -15.06
N ARG A 63 -5.69 -9.44 -15.12
CA ARG A 63 -4.72 -9.34 -14.02
C ARG A 63 -4.29 -7.90 -13.76
N GLN A 64 -3.98 -7.15 -14.81
CA GLN A 64 -3.59 -5.75 -14.67
C GLN A 64 -4.70 -4.94 -13.99
N GLN A 65 -5.96 -5.16 -14.37
CA GLN A 65 -7.10 -4.50 -13.75
C GLN A 65 -7.21 -4.84 -12.26
N GLU A 66 -7.06 -6.12 -11.88
CA GLU A 66 -7.04 -6.55 -10.48
C GLU A 66 -5.90 -5.86 -9.69
N CYS A 67 -4.69 -5.80 -10.26
CA CYS A 67 -3.57 -5.10 -9.63
C CYS A 67 -3.86 -3.61 -9.45
N ARG A 68 -4.48 -2.95 -10.43
CA ARG A 68 -4.83 -1.52 -10.36
C ARG A 68 -5.89 -1.24 -9.29
N GLU A 69 -6.91 -2.09 -9.16
CA GLU A 69 -7.94 -1.96 -8.12
C GLU A 69 -7.37 -2.14 -6.71
N ARG A 70 -6.46 -3.12 -6.54
CA ARG A 70 -5.73 -3.31 -5.28
C ARG A 70 -4.80 -2.14 -4.99
N LEU A 71 -4.13 -1.60 -6.01
CA LEU A 71 -3.23 -0.45 -5.88
C LEU A 71 -3.99 0.79 -5.42
N GLU A 72 -5.17 1.06 -5.98
CA GLU A 72 -6.06 2.15 -5.53
C GLU A 72 -6.43 2.00 -4.05
N THR A 73 -6.86 0.81 -3.64
CA THR A 73 -7.17 0.51 -2.22
C THR A 73 -5.96 0.70 -1.31
N CYS A 74 -4.76 0.33 -1.78
CA CYS A 74 -3.53 0.51 -1.02
C CYS A 74 -3.18 1.99 -0.84
N TYR A 75 -3.34 2.81 -1.88
CA TYR A 75 -3.12 4.26 -1.76
C TYR A 75 -4.12 4.93 -0.82
N GLU A 76 -5.41 4.57 -0.88
CA GLU A 76 -6.41 5.08 0.08
C GLU A 76 -6.04 4.72 1.52
N THR A 77 -5.60 3.47 1.74
CA THR A 77 -5.16 3.00 3.07
C THR A 77 -3.89 3.71 3.53
N TRP A 78 -2.94 3.96 2.61
CA TRP A 78 -1.73 4.69 2.90
C TRP A 78 -2.03 6.14 3.28
N GLU A 79 -2.95 6.80 2.57
CA GLU A 79 -3.38 8.17 2.86
C GLU A 79 -4.01 8.27 4.25
N ASP A 80 -4.97 7.39 4.58
CA ASP A 80 -5.61 7.35 5.89
C ASP A 80 -4.60 7.11 7.03
N LEU A 81 -3.70 6.13 6.87
CA LEU A 81 -2.65 5.87 7.86
C LEU A 81 -1.67 7.03 8.01
N SER A 82 -1.34 7.73 6.93
CA SER A 82 -0.47 8.91 6.96
C SER A 82 -1.13 10.06 7.70
N MET A 83 -2.42 10.34 7.42
CA MET A 83 -3.20 11.33 8.15
C MET A 83 -3.29 10.99 9.65
N GLN A 84 -3.51 9.73 10.00
CA GLN A 84 -3.52 9.27 11.39
C GLN A 84 -2.16 9.44 12.09
N LEU A 85 -1.05 9.26 11.37
CA LEU A 85 0.30 9.42 11.89
C LEU A 85 0.65 10.90 12.11
N ASP A 86 0.28 11.77 11.18
CA ASP A 86 0.52 13.21 11.29
C ASP A 86 -0.28 13.79 12.47
N GLY A 87 -1.57 13.47 12.56
CA GLY A 87 -2.38 13.86 13.73
C GLY A 87 -1.86 13.31 15.06
N ALA A 88 -1.17 12.15 15.05
CA ALA A 88 -0.52 11.59 16.24
C ALA A 88 0.70 12.41 16.69
N LYS A 89 1.47 12.94 15.73
CA LYS A 89 2.72 13.66 15.99
C LYS A 89 2.47 15.11 16.40
N ASP A 90 1.35 15.67 15.98
CA ASP A 90 0.92 17.03 16.32
C ASP A 90 0.19 17.13 17.68
N SER A 91 -0.16 15.99 18.29
CA SER A 91 -0.86 15.89 19.60
C SER A 91 0.10 15.76 20.79
#